data_AF-A0A7S4VNM3-F1
#
_entry.id   AF-A0A7S4VNM3-F1
#
_cell.length_a   1.000
_cell.length_b   1.000
_cell.length_c   1.000
_cell.angle_alpha   90.00
_cell.angle_beta   90.00
_cell.angle_gamma   90.00
#
_symmetry.space_group_name_H-M   'P 1'
#
loop_
_entity.id
_entity.type
_entity.pdbx_description
1 polymer ?
#
loop_
_entity_poly.entity_id
_entity_poly.type
_entity_poly.pdbx_seq_one_letter_code
_entity_poly.pdbx_strand_id
1 'polypeptide(L)'
;MVRWPPCARRAEGRTACDVLLGLVARALRAALSWVEKQDGAPLHAPGPRSAERREEGGGRAFAFVAVLFGPHPGYCVEAAVLGESLRSTGTPHSLVLLHTSDVPAAWMRVLRAVGWELRQVEYLEARGLYAGGRSGRFANVFTKLRVLCLTEFEKVILLDTDLLVRKNVDHLFDRPSPSALRRHAAADFPDGAKIDGSEFYDPSGRQTSGINAGVVVLRPSPEDFALICKEIGDEWHPEHHESRMPEQDYLTRFYIDRWHALGVQYNYQVHQIAFTDRGGLEWCARLALDYTALYIVHFSACPKPRDLLTDPACAGMSRGAFAEGVLCRAYLQGMAQDRRGRASARGAAAIEARLRAVTWSSAMEWFKVWDDVAARMPEVEALAKQARAGDAAPELRLQRRRRGPSGRALGRRQRGRAEGRRGRGAAPGNELHSRGISRGSALRVLTGFQAPAAAAAAAGGTATWSDAVGAAGAARAGGPPAPPGRGAA
;
A
#
# COMPACT_ATOMS: atom_id res chain seq x y z
N MET A 1 63.06 -16.43 -56.71
CA MET A 1 63.06 -14.96 -56.43
C MET A 1 61.68 -14.44 -56.81
N VAL A 2 60.82 -13.80 -55.99
CA VAL A 2 60.90 -13.21 -54.64
C VAL A 2 59.46 -13.06 -54.07
N ARG A 3 59.28 -13.49 -52.81
CA ARG A 3 58.35 -13.09 -51.70
C ARG A 3 56.81 -12.97 -51.87
N TRP A 4 56.12 -13.66 -50.96
CA TRP A 4 54.77 -13.35 -50.43
C TRP A 4 54.87 -12.49 -49.13
N PRO A 5 53.90 -11.59 -48.83
CA PRO A 5 53.78 -10.96 -47.52
C PRO A 5 52.79 -11.70 -46.58
N PRO A 6 52.93 -11.59 -45.24
CA PRO A 6 52.02 -12.19 -44.26
C PRO A 6 51.13 -11.17 -43.52
N CYS A 7 49.88 -11.55 -43.20
CA CYS A 7 49.04 -11.09 -42.07
C CYS A 7 47.68 -11.84 -42.15
N ALA A 8 46.93 -12.18 -41.11
CA ALA A 8 46.91 -11.78 -39.71
C ALA A 8 46.23 -12.86 -38.84
N ARG A 9 46.49 -12.77 -37.52
CA ARG A 9 46.03 -13.64 -36.43
C ARG A 9 44.52 -13.49 -36.15
N ARG A 10 43.86 -14.58 -35.73
CA ARG A 10 42.52 -14.57 -35.13
C ARG A 10 42.62 -14.19 -33.64
N ALA A 11 41.75 -13.30 -33.18
CA ALA A 11 41.52 -13.01 -31.77
C ALA A 11 40.25 -13.73 -31.28
N GLU A 12 40.34 -14.31 -30.09
CA GLU A 12 39.27 -15.03 -29.39
C GLU A 12 38.17 -14.05 -28.94
N GLY A 13 36.92 -14.31 -29.34
CA GLY A 13 35.75 -13.52 -28.98
C GLY A 13 34.90 -14.21 -27.90
N ARG A 14 34.61 -13.50 -26.81
CA ARG A 14 33.66 -13.90 -25.76
C ARG A 14 32.24 -14.00 -26.33
N THR A 15 31.46 -14.97 -25.86
CA THR A 15 30.09 -15.19 -26.34
C THR A 15 29.13 -14.12 -25.79
N ALA A 16 28.00 -13.91 -26.45
CA ALA A 16 26.97 -12.98 -25.97
C ALA A 16 26.45 -13.34 -24.55
N CYS A 17 26.54 -14.62 -24.16
CA CYS A 17 26.18 -15.08 -22.83
C CYS A 17 27.17 -14.59 -21.75
N ASP A 18 28.47 -14.57 -22.06
CA ASP A 18 29.52 -14.06 -21.16
C ASP A 18 29.38 -12.54 -20.94
N VAL A 19 28.93 -11.83 -21.98
CA VAL A 19 28.63 -10.39 -21.90
C VAL A 19 27.41 -10.14 -21.01
N LEU A 20 26.35 -10.93 -21.17
CA LEU A 20 25.13 -10.81 -20.36
C LEU A 20 25.37 -11.14 -18.89
N LEU A 21 26.08 -12.24 -18.59
CA LEU A 21 26.48 -12.60 -17.23
C LEU A 21 27.40 -11.54 -16.61
N GLY A 22 28.31 -10.98 -17.41
CA GLY A 22 29.17 -9.86 -16.99
C GLY A 22 28.39 -8.58 -16.66
N LEU A 23 27.29 -8.30 -17.38
CA LEU A 23 26.41 -7.15 -17.13
C LEU A 23 25.55 -7.37 -15.87
N VAL A 24 24.97 -8.57 -15.70
CA VAL A 24 24.20 -8.93 -14.49
C VAL A 24 25.08 -8.87 -13.24
N ALA A 25 26.30 -9.42 -13.29
CA ALA A 25 27.22 -9.38 -12.16
C ALA A 25 27.70 -7.95 -11.84
N ARG A 26 27.83 -7.06 -12.83
CA ARG A 26 28.12 -5.64 -12.60
C ARG A 26 26.93 -4.89 -12.02
N ALA A 27 25.72 -5.18 -12.47
CA ALA A 27 24.49 -4.60 -11.93
C ALA A 27 24.28 -5.02 -10.47
N LEU A 28 24.50 -6.30 -10.13
CA LEU A 28 24.45 -6.80 -8.75
C LEU A 28 25.50 -6.14 -7.86
N ARG A 29 26.75 -6.02 -8.31
CA ARG A 29 27.81 -5.32 -7.55
C ARG A 29 27.52 -3.83 -7.38
N ALA A 30 26.95 -3.18 -8.38
CA ALA A 30 26.54 -1.77 -8.29
C ALA A 30 25.36 -1.59 -7.33
N ALA A 31 24.40 -2.52 -7.33
CA ALA A 31 23.28 -2.51 -6.39
C ALA A 31 23.75 -2.75 -4.95
N LEU A 32 24.61 -3.75 -4.72
CA LEU A 32 25.21 -4.02 -3.40
C LEU A 32 26.05 -2.83 -2.90
N SER A 33 26.89 -2.24 -3.76
CA SER A 33 27.66 -1.03 -3.40
C SER A 33 26.79 0.20 -3.16
N TRP A 34 25.63 0.30 -3.83
CA TRP A 34 24.66 1.35 -3.57
C TRP A 34 23.94 1.15 -2.23
N VAL A 35 23.61 -0.10 -1.87
CA VAL A 35 23.09 -0.47 -0.54
C VAL A 35 24.13 -0.18 0.55
N GLU A 36 25.39 -0.57 0.38
CA GLU A 36 26.49 -0.28 1.31
C GLU A 36 26.73 1.24 1.48
N LYS A 37 26.47 2.05 0.44
CA LYS A 37 26.54 3.53 0.53
C LYS A 37 25.31 4.15 1.21
N GLN A 38 24.19 3.44 1.27
CA GLN A 38 23.01 3.84 2.06
C GLN A 38 23.16 3.48 3.55
N ASP A 39 24.05 2.55 3.91
CA ASP A 39 24.39 2.18 5.29
C ASP A 39 25.28 3.22 6.02
N GLY A 40 25.50 4.40 5.44
CA GLY A 40 26.31 5.48 6.01
C GLY A 40 25.72 6.16 7.25
N ALA A 41 24.52 5.80 7.67
CA ALA A 41 24.00 6.13 8.99
C ALA A 41 23.81 4.82 9.77
N PRO A 42 24.58 4.54 10.83
CA PRO A 42 24.33 3.37 11.64
C PRO A 42 22.91 3.46 12.17
N LEU A 43 22.08 2.47 11.85
CA LEU A 43 20.94 2.14 12.70
C LEU A 43 21.52 1.99 14.09
N HIS A 44 21.18 2.91 15.01
CA HIS A 44 21.72 2.87 16.37
C HIS A 44 21.57 1.44 16.90
N ALA A 45 22.69 0.88 17.36
CA ALA A 45 22.71 -0.43 17.98
C ALA A 45 21.59 -0.49 19.05
N PRO A 46 20.89 -1.63 19.17
CA PRO A 46 19.83 -1.77 20.17
C PRO A 46 20.33 -1.32 21.54
N GLY A 47 19.47 -0.65 22.31
CA GLY A 47 19.81 -0.22 23.66
C GLY A 47 20.23 -1.41 24.54
N PRO A 48 20.96 -1.18 25.65
CA PRO A 48 21.57 -2.25 26.46
C PRO A 48 20.58 -3.36 26.89
N ARG A 49 19.31 -3.01 27.15
CA ARG A 49 18.27 -3.99 27.51
C ARG A 49 17.85 -4.96 26.39
N SER A 50 17.98 -4.58 25.12
CA SER A 50 17.68 -5.46 23.98
C SER A 50 18.88 -6.32 23.57
N ALA A 51 20.11 -5.90 23.90
CA ALA A 51 21.31 -6.71 23.72
C ALA A 51 21.47 -7.77 24.84
N GLU A 52 21.28 -7.38 26.11
CA GLU A 52 21.41 -8.28 27.28
C GLU A 52 20.43 -9.46 27.23
N ARG A 53 19.23 -9.26 26.67
CA ARG A 53 18.22 -10.34 26.52
C ARG A 53 18.49 -11.27 25.34
N ARG A 54 19.40 -10.91 24.42
CA ARG A 54 19.72 -11.65 23.18
C ARG A 54 20.88 -12.62 23.34
N GLU A 55 21.79 -12.37 24.29
CA GLU A 55 22.99 -13.21 24.46
C GLU A 55 22.72 -14.49 25.28
N GLU A 56 21.66 -14.53 26.09
CA GLU A 56 21.39 -15.67 26.98
C GLU A 56 20.56 -16.82 26.36
N GLY A 57 20.12 -16.69 25.10
CA GLY A 57 19.48 -17.80 24.40
C GLY A 57 19.45 -17.56 22.90
N GLY A 58 19.97 -18.51 22.11
CA GLY A 58 19.95 -18.51 20.64
C GLY A 58 18.54 -18.62 20.02
N GLY A 59 17.55 -17.99 20.63
CA GLY A 59 16.18 -17.90 20.16
C GLY A 59 16.02 -16.92 19.01
N ARG A 60 15.00 -17.16 18.20
CA ARG A 60 14.65 -16.36 17.02
C ARG A 60 14.17 -14.97 17.46
N ALA A 61 14.77 -13.91 16.91
CA ALA A 61 14.37 -12.54 17.23
C ALA A 61 13.18 -12.10 16.35
N PHE A 62 12.16 -11.51 16.97
CA PHE A 62 10.95 -11.02 16.29
C PHE A 62 10.63 -9.58 16.68
N ALA A 63 9.98 -8.84 15.77
CA ALA A 63 9.54 -7.48 16.04
C ALA A 63 8.20 -7.12 15.41
N PHE A 64 7.41 -6.32 16.13
CA PHE A 64 6.35 -5.51 15.55
C PHE A 64 6.96 -4.20 15.08
N VAL A 65 6.68 -3.80 13.84
CA VAL A 65 7.30 -2.64 13.21
C VAL A 65 6.25 -1.68 12.71
N ALA A 66 6.33 -0.41 13.10
CA ALA A 66 5.56 0.67 12.49
C ALA A 66 6.50 1.71 11.89
N VAL A 67 5.99 2.54 10.99
CA VAL A 67 6.80 3.57 10.30
C VAL A 67 6.10 4.92 10.35
N LEU A 68 6.82 5.95 10.81
CA LEU A 68 6.38 7.34 10.79
C LEU A 68 7.18 8.15 9.78
N PHE A 69 6.48 8.97 9.02
CA PHE A 69 7.11 9.96 8.16
C PHE A 69 6.31 11.26 8.13
N GLY A 70 7.03 12.37 8.16
CA GLY A 70 6.47 13.71 8.19
C GLY A 70 5.92 14.15 9.56
N PRO A 71 5.59 15.44 9.70
CA PRO A 71 5.28 16.06 10.99
C PRO A 71 3.79 16.13 11.33
N HIS A 72 2.92 15.33 10.69
CA HIS A 72 1.48 15.41 10.98
C HIS A 72 1.16 14.88 12.39
N PRO A 73 0.72 15.73 13.33
CA PRO A 73 0.64 15.38 14.76
C PRO A 73 -0.31 14.23 15.10
N GLY A 74 -1.34 13.99 14.29
CA GLY A 74 -2.19 12.80 14.40
C GLY A 74 -1.43 11.47 14.33
N TYR A 75 -0.25 11.42 13.68
CA TYR A 75 0.55 10.21 13.60
C TYR A 75 1.19 9.82 14.94
N CYS A 76 1.60 10.81 15.74
CA CYS A 76 2.13 10.55 17.09
C CYS A 76 1.07 9.92 17.98
N VAL A 77 -0.16 10.45 17.92
CA VAL A 77 -1.32 9.95 18.68
C VAL A 77 -1.63 8.50 18.32
N GLU A 78 -1.72 8.21 17.02
CA GLU A 78 -1.93 6.86 16.49
C GLU A 78 -0.81 5.89 16.91
N ALA A 79 0.46 6.26 16.70
CA ALA A 79 1.58 5.41 17.08
C ALA A 79 1.69 5.20 18.60
N ALA A 80 1.29 6.19 19.40
CA ALA A 80 1.25 6.06 20.85
C ALA A 80 0.20 5.03 21.31
N VAL A 81 -1.01 5.10 20.74
CA VAL A 81 -2.07 4.12 21.02
C VAL A 81 -1.69 2.73 20.52
N LEU A 82 -1.12 2.61 19.31
CA LEU A 82 -0.66 1.33 18.80
C LEU A 82 0.39 0.69 19.72
N GLY A 83 1.43 1.44 20.08
CA GLY A 83 2.49 0.97 20.97
C GLY A 83 1.96 0.53 22.33
N GLU A 84 1.08 1.33 22.94
CA GLU A 84 0.47 0.96 24.20
C GLU A 84 -0.45 -0.25 24.10
N SER A 85 -1.22 -0.35 23.02
CA SER A 85 -2.13 -1.48 22.79
C SER A 85 -1.34 -2.79 22.66
N LEU A 86 -0.23 -2.81 21.91
CA LEU A 86 0.69 -3.95 21.81
C LEU A 86 1.30 -4.29 23.18
N ARG A 87 1.87 -3.29 23.86
CA ARG A 87 2.51 -3.48 25.17
C ARG A 87 1.56 -4.07 26.21
N SER A 88 0.30 -3.64 26.18
CA SER A 88 -0.75 -4.12 27.10
C SER A 88 -1.15 -5.57 26.87
N THR A 89 -0.81 -6.16 25.72
CA THR A 89 -1.01 -7.60 25.46
C THR A 89 0.08 -8.49 26.09
N GLY A 90 1.12 -7.91 26.68
CA GLY A 90 2.21 -8.64 27.31
C GLY A 90 3.18 -9.29 26.33
N THR A 91 3.21 -8.86 25.06
CA THR A 91 4.16 -9.39 24.08
C THR A 91 5.62 -9.21 24.56
N PRO A 92 6.47 -10.25 24.44
CA PRO A 92 7.89 -10.15 24.80
C PRO A 92 8.74 -9.63 23.64
N HIS A 93 8.15 -9.46 22.45
CA HIS A 93 8.87 -9.11 21.22
C HIS A 93 9.17 -7.62 21.12
N SER A 94 10.16 -7.27 20.30
CA SER A 94 10.56 -5.87 20.12
C SER A 94 9.46 -5.07 19.43
N LEU A 95 9.23 -3.84 19.88
CA LEU A 95 8.40 -2.85 19.21
C LEU A 95 9.34 -1.84 18.56
N VAL A 96 9.50 -1.89 17.24
CA VAL A 96 10.42 -1.00 16.50
C VAL A 96 9.61 0.05 15.73
N LEU A 97 9.97 1.32 15.90
CA LEU A 97 9.38 2.41 15.14
C LEU A 97 10.44 3.04 14.24
N LEU A 98 10.32 2.81 12.94
CA LEU A 98 11.12 3.50 11.95
C LEU A 98 10.58 4.93 11.78
N HIS A 99 11.44 5.92 11.74
CA HIS A 99 11.00 7.30 11.54
C HIS A 99 11.96 8.09 10.64
N THR A 100 11.44 9.04 9.87
CA THR A 100 12.26 9.98 9.12
C THR A 100 12.76 11.13 10.02
N SER A 101 13.75 11.87 9.55
CA SER A 101 14.42 12.95 10.31
C SER A 101 13.52 14.17 10.57
N ASP A 102 12.43 14.32 9.81
CA ASP A 102 11.43 15.37 9.95
C ASP A 102 10.30 15.03 10.94
N VAL A 103 10.35 13.85 11.58
CA VAL A 103 9.47 13.52 12.71
C VAL A 103 9.89 14.33 13.95
N PRO A 104 8.99 15.13 14.56
CA PRO A 104 9.35 16.04 15.65
C PRO A 104 10.01 15.35 16.84
N ALA A 105 11.12 15.91 17.32
CA ALA A 105 11.85 15.39 18.48
C ALA A 105 10.99 15.26 19.75
N ALA A 106 10.01 16.15 19.93
CA ALA A 106 9.07 16.09 21.05
C ALA A 106 8.26 14.78 21.09
N TRP A 107 7.99 14.16 19.92
CA TRP A 107 7.27 12.90 19.83
C TRP A 107 8.15 11.72 20.25
N MET A 108 9.47 11.80 20.03
CA MET A 108 10.38 10.69 20.31
C MET A 108 10.33 10.26 21.78
N ARG A 109 10.23 11.21 22.70
CA ARG A 109 10.12 10.93 24.14
C ARG A 109 8.84 10.14 24.46
N VAL A 110 7.71 10.58 23.90
CA VAL A 110 6.41 9.92 24.05
C VAL A 110 6.46 8.49 23.51
N LEU A 111 6.97 8.35 22.28
CA LEU A 111 6.98 7.09 21.56
C LEU A 111 7.89 6.07 22.25
N ARG A 112 9.07 6.48 22.77
CA ARG A 112 9.91 5.61 23.61
C ARG A 112 9.19 5.14 24.86
N ALA A 113 8.44 6.04 25.50
CA ALA A 113 7.83 5.75 26.78
C ALA A 113 6.62 4.80 26.66
N VAL A 114 5.96 4.72 25.50
CA VAL A 114 4.96 3.66 25.19
C VAL A 114 5.59 2.35 24.70
N GLY A 115 6.93 2.27 24.65
CA GLY A 115 7.67 1.05 24.38
C GLY A 115 8.37 0.96 23.03
N TRP A 116 8.28 1.98 22.16
CA TRP A 116 8.94 1.94 20.86
C TRP A 116 10.47 2.09 20.96
N GLU A 117 11.19 1.17 20.35
CA GLU A 117 12.58 1.33 19.95
C GLU A 117 12.63 2.18 18.68
N LEU A 118 13.06 3.43 18.80
CA LEU A 118 13.07 4.39 17.69
C LEU A 118 14.31 4.24 16.84
N ARG A 119 14.12 4.16 15.52
CA ARG A 119 15.22 4.10 14.55
C ARG A 119 14.98 5.06 13.40
N GLN A 120 15.94 5.96 13.20
CA GLN A 120 15.86 6.89 12.09
C GLN A 120 16.16 6.15 10.77
N VAL A 121 15.39 6.44 9.73
CA VAL A 121 15.59 5.94 8.37
C VAL A 121 15.42 7.07 7.35
N GLU A 122 16.05 6.93 6.20
CA GLU A 122 15.84 7.84 5.07
C GLU A 122 14.54 7.52 4.33
N TYR A 123 13.93 8.55 3.77
CA TYR A 123 12.81 8.43 2.84
C TYR A 123 13.13 7.43 1.72
N LEU A 124 12.12 6.69 1.27
CA LEU A 124 12.22 5.86 0.08
C LEU A 124 11.47 6.53 -1.08
N GLU A 125 12.24 7.05 -2.03
CA GLU A 125 11.73 7.78 -3.19
C GLU A 125 11.17 6.81 -4.24
N ALA A 126 9.85 6.85 -4.45
CA ALA A 126 9.18 6.15 -5.54
C ALA A 126 8.75 7.13 -6.63
N ARG A 127 8.83 6.74 -7.90
CA ARG A 127 8.51 7.60 -9.05
C ARG A 127 7.32 7.05 -9.82
N GLY A 128 6.32 7.88 -10.10
CA GLY A 128 5.18 7.55 -10.97
C GLY A 128 4.21 6.46 -10.46
N LEU A 129 4.47 5.81 -9.31
CA LEU A 129 3.64 4.70 -8.82
C LEU A 129 2.36 5.12 -8.11
N TYR A 130 2.31 6.36 -7.62
CA TYR A 130 1.14 6.87 -6.89
C TYR A 130 0.36 7.87 -7.75
N ALA A 131 -0.89 7.54 -8.05
CA ALA A 131 -1.80 8.37 -8.85
C ALA A 131 -2.09 9.75 -8.22
N GLY A 132 -1.90 9.91 -6.91
CA GLY A 132 -1.98 11.22 -6.26
C GLY A 132 -0.75 12.10 -6.47
N GLY A 133 0.27 11.60 -7.17
CA GLY A 133 1.52 12.29 -7.42
C GLY A 133 2.36 12.45 -6.15
N ARG A 134 3.19 13.50 -6.11
CA ARG A 134 4.08 13.78 -4.95
C ARG A 134 3.38 14.43 -3.76
N SER A 135 2.05 14.56 -3.82
CA SER A 135 1.22 15.20 -2.81
C SER A 135 0.13 14.25 -2.35
N GLY A 136 -0.15 14.20 -1.05
CA GLY A 136 -1.25 13.43 -0.49
C GLY A 136 -0.79 12.28 0.41
N ARG A 137 -1.78 11.56 0.99
CA ARG A 137 -1.56 10.64 2.11
C ARG A 137 -0.58 9.49 1.85
N PHE A 138 -0.33 9.14 0.59
CA PHE A 138 0.55 8.04 0.20
C PHE A 138 1.84 8.47 -0.50
N ALA A 139 2.18 9.77 -0.53
CA ALA A 139 3.36 10.25 -1.25
C ALA A 139 4.67 9.57 -0.81
N ASN A 140 4.80 9.28 0.50
CA ASN A 140 6.01 8.71 1.09
C ASN A 140 5.83 7.27 1.59
N VAL A 141 4.72 6.61 1.21
CA VAL A 141 4.30 5.34 1.82
C VAL A 141 5.26 4.18 1.57
N PHE A 142 6.04 4.23 0.48
CA PHE A 142 7.09 3.26 0.19
C PHE A 142 8.21 3.27 1.24
N THR A 143 8.36 4.33 2.04
CA THR A 143 9.30 4.36 3.18
C THR A 143 9.04 3.22 4.17
N LYS A 144 7.81 2.69 4.23
CA LYS A 144 7.49 1.47 5.00
C LYS A 144 8.38 0.29 4.66
N LEU A 145 8.87 0.19 3.42
CA LEU A 145 9.68 -0.93 2.94
C LEU A 145 11.10 -0.95 3.51
N ARG A 146 11.53 0.10 4.22
CA ARG A 146 12.75 0.07 5.06
C ARG A 146 12.71 -1.05 6.11
N VAL A 147 11.53 -1.57 6.43
CA VAL A 147 11.34 -2.77 7.27
C VAL A 147 12.12 -4.00 6.76
N LEU A 148 12.37 -4.10 5.45
CA LEU A 148 13.11 -5.22 4.86
C LEU A 148 14.61 -5.21 5.19
N CYS A 149 15.14 -4.08 5.68
CA CYS A 149 16.53 -3.94 6.10
C CYS A 149 16.79 -4.47 7.53
N LEU A 150 15.75 -4.81 8.30
CA LEU A 150 15.86 -5.19 9.71
C LEU A 150 16.30 -6.66 9.89
N THR A 151 17.45 -7.00 9.31
CA THR A 151 17.97 -8.38 9.18
C THR A 151 18.37 -9.04 10.50
N GLU A 152 18.43 -8.29 11.60
CA GLU A 152 18.63 -8.86 12.93
C GLU A 152 17.37 -9.55 13.49
N PHE A 153 16.21 -9.42 12.81
CA PHE A 153 14.99 -10.15 13.13
C PHE A 153 14.72 -11.25 12.09
N GLU A 154 14.30 -12.42 12.55
CA GLU A 154 13.90 -13.53 11.66
C GLU A 154 12.60 -13.20 10.91
N LYS A 155 11.65 -12.60 11.63
CA LYS A 155 10.39 -12.10 11.07
C LYS A 155 10.00 -10.80 11.76
N VAL A 156 9.29 -10.00 10.99
CA VAL A 156 8.71 -8.74 11.41
C VAL A 156 7.24 -8.72 11.03
N ILE A 157 6.42 -8.08 11.85
CA ILE A 157 5.03 -7.76 11.51
C ILE A 157 4.98 -6.26 11.29
N LEU A 158 4.89 -5.84 10.03
CA LEU A 158 4.69 -4.45 9.65
C LEU A 158 3.24 -4.06 9.95
N LEU A 159 3.07 -2.95 10.66
CA LEU A 159 1.81 -2.43 11.16
C LEU A 159 1.62 -0.98 10.72
N ASP A 160 0.44 -0.66 10.21
CA ASP A 160 -0.01 0.73 10.10
C ASP A 160 -0.30 1.31 11.48
N THR A 161 -0.15 2.62 11.65
CA THR A 161 -0.33 3.27 12.95
C THR A 161 -1.79 3.47 13.34
N ASP A 162 -2.72 3.35 12.40
CA ASP A 162 -4.17 3.48 12.62
C ASP A 162 -4.85 2.15 13.00
N LEU A 163 -4.09 1.29 13.66
CA LEU A 163 -4.53 0.03 14.23
C LEU A 163 -4.80 0.14 15.73
N LEU A 164 -5.69 -0.72 16.23
CA LEU A 164 -5.87 -1.03 17.64
C LEU A 164 -5.65 -2.53 17.84
N VAL A 165 -4.60 -2.89 18.59
CA VAL A 165 -4.33 -4.29 18.96
C VAL A 165 -5.03 -4.60 20.28
N ARG A 166 -5.99 -5.52 20.23
CA ARG A 166 -6.89 -5.84 21.34
C ARG A 166 -6.45 -7.06 22.14
N LYS A 167 -5.69 -7.94 21.50
CA LYS A 167 -5.26 -9.24 22.03
C LYS A 167 -3.84 -9.52 21.57
N ASN A 168 -3.14 -10.36 22.33
CA ASN A 168 -1.81 -10.83 21.94
C ASN A 168 -1.89 -11.51 20.55
N VAL A 169 -0.95 -11.17 19.67
CA VAL A 169 -0.87 -11.63 18.28
C VAL A 169 0.50 -12.25 17.97
N ASP A 170 1.24 -12.69 18.99
CA ASP A 170 2.59 -13.23 18.83
C ASP A 170 2.60 -14.49 17.95
N HIS A 171 1.52 -15.29 17.97
CA HIS A 171 1.36 -16.47 17.10
C HIS A 171 1.33 -16.12 15.60
N LEU A 172 1.19 -14.84 15.22
CA LEU A 172 1.34 -14.42 13.84
C LEU A 172 2.79 -14.54 13.35
N PHE A 173 3.79 -14.54 14.24
CA PHE A 173 5.17 -14.87 13.89
C PHE A 173 5.35 -16.32 13.45
N ASP A 174 4.41 -17.22 13.71
CA ASP A 174 4.45 -18.60 13.18
C ASP A 174 3.93 -18.70 11.74
N ARG A 175 3.26 -17.66 11.23
CA ARG A 175 2.68 -17.66 9.87
C ARG A 175 3.77 -17.67 8.79
N PRO A 176 3.49 -18.22 7.61
CA PRO A 176 4.39 -18.11 6.46
C PRO A 176 4.69 -16.65 6.14
N SER A 177 5.85 -16.39 5.54
CA SER A 177 6.19 -15.07 5.02
C SER A 177 6.25 -15.11 3.49
N PRO A 178 5.60 -14.18 2.77
CA PRO A 178 4.77 -13.10 3.29
C PRO A 178 3.33 -13.53 3.60
N SER A 179 2.72 -12.94 4.63
CA SER A 179 1.28 -13.10 4.95
C SER A 179 0.58 -11.75 5.14
N ALA A 180 -0.64 -11.60 4.60
CA ALA A 180 -1.47 -10.42 4.81
C ALA A 180 -2.96 -10.76 4.61
N LEU A 181 -3.86 -9.88 5.05
CA LEU A 181 -5.28 -10.02 4.76
C LEU A 181 -5.52 -9.78 3.27
N ARG A 182 -6.18 -10.70 2.56
CA ARG A 182 -6.64 -10.44 1.19
C ARG A 182 -7.86 -9.50 1.20
N ARG A 183 -7.83 -8.50 0.31
CA ARG A 183 -8.92 -7.55 0.09
C ARG A 183 -10.04 -8.21 -0.68
N HIS A 184 -11.07 -8.60 0.07
CA HIS A 184 -12.35 -9.02 -0.47
C HIS A 184 -13.45 -8.61 0.51
N ALA A 185 -14.66 -8.36 -0.01
CA ALA A 185 -15.79 -7.99 0.84
C ALA A 185 -16.10 -9.12 1.84
N ALA A 186 -16.07 -10.37 1.38
CA ALA A 186 -16.28 -11.54 2.23
C ALA A 186 -15.16 -11.77 3.24
N ALA A 187 -13.90 -11.61 2.78
CA ALA A 187 -12.68 -11.87 3.55
C ALA A 187 -12.71 -13.22 4.33
N ASP A 188 -13.22 -14.25 3.68
CA ASP A 188 -13.47 -15.61 4.17
C ASP A 188 -12.30 -16.57 3.91
N PHE A 189 -11.09 -16.03 3.72
CA PHE A 189 -9.90 -16.82 3.46
C PHE A 189 -9.41 -17.48 4.75
N PRO A 190 -9.18 -18.82 4.75
CA PRO A 190 -8.64 -19.51 5.91
C PRO A 190 -7.28 -18.94 6.30
N ASP A 191 -7.08 -18.69 7.59
CA ASP A 191 -5.82 -18.18 8.13
C ASP A 191 -4.66 -19.13 7.83
N GLY A 192 -3.56 -18.59 7.31
CA GLY A 192 -2.37 -19.32 6.88
C GLY A 192 -2.47 -19.99 5.50
N ALA A 193 -3.64 -19.99 4.85
CA ALA A 193 -3.80 -20.60 3.54
C ALA A 193 -2.98 -19.87 2.47
N LYS A 194 -2.43 -20.61 1.52
CA LYS A 194 -1.78 -20.03 0.33
C LYS A 194 -2.81 -19.25 -0.48
N ILE A 195 -2.44 -18.06 -0.95
CA ILE A 195 -3.27 -17.30 -1.89
C ILE A 195 -2.81 -17.61 -3.31
N ASP A 196 -3.76 -17.96 -4.18
CA ASP A 196 -3.52 -18.01 -5.63
C ASP A 196 -3.49 -16.57 -6.17
N GLY A 197 -2.30 -16.12 -6.57
CA GLY A 197 -2.08 -14.77 -7.07
C GLY A 197 -2.82 -14.45 -8.36
N SER A 198 -3.25 -15.46 -9.14
CA SER A 198 -4.08 -15.24 -10.33
C SER A 198 -5.44 -14.62 -9.97
N GLU A 199 -5.95 -14.89 -8.77
CA GLU A 199 -7.22 -14.33 -8.29
C GLU A 199 -7.14 -12.84 -7.88
N PHE A 200 -5.97 -12.21 -8.00
CA PHE A 200 -5.86 -10.75 -7.90
C PHE A 200 -6.26 -10.03 -9.18
N TYR A 201 -6.40 -10.76 -10.29
CA TYR A 201 -6.62 -10.21 -11.62
C TYR A 201 -7.94 -10.68 -12.20
N ASP A 202 -8.56 -9.83 -13.01
CA ASP A 202 -9.67 -10.24 -13.86
C ASP A 202 -9.16 -10.90 -15.17
N PRO A 203 -10.03 -11.52 -15.98
CA PRO A 203 -9.61 -12.17 -17.23
C PRO A 203 -8.95 -11.24 -18.26
N SER A 204 -9.05 -9.92 -18.09
CA SER A 204 -8.35 -8.94 -18.95
C SER A 204 -6.92 -8.65 -18.49
N GLY A 205 -6.48 -9.25 -17.37
CA GLY A 205 -5.18 -9.02 -16.76
C GLY A 205 -5.12 -7.75 -15.90
N ARG A 206 -6.26 -7.12 -15.60
CA ARG A 206 -6.30 -5.96 -14.72
C ARG A 206 -6.38 -6.40 -13.26
N GLN A 207 -5.54 -5.83 -12.41
CA GLN A 207 -5.58 -6.07 -10.97
C GLN A 207 -6.89 -5.52 -10.38
N THR A 208 -7.73 -6.39 -9.82
CA THR A 208 -9.03 -6.06 -9.22
C THR A 208 -9.08 -6.34 -7.72
N SER A 209 -8.10 -7.09 -7.20
CA SER A 209 -7.94 -7.38 -5.77
C SER A 209 -6.46 -7.24 -5.36
N GLY A 210 -6.12 -7.63 -4.15
CA GLY A 210 -4.78 -7.61 -3.59
C GLY A 210 -4.81 -7.80 -2.09
N ILE A 211 -3.70 -7.50 -1.41
CA ILE A 211 -3.59 -7.58 0.05
C ILE A 211 -3.99 -6.26 0.72
N ASN A 212 -4.35 -6.27 2.00
CA ASN A 212 -4.36 -5.08 2.83
C ASN A 212 -3.00 -4.98 3.55
N ALA A 213 -2.28 -3.88 3.36
CA ALA A 213 -0.92 -3.67 3.86
C ALA A 213 -0.88 -3.08 5.27
N GLY A 214 -2.01 -2.98 5.96
CA GLY A 214 -2.06 -2.53 7.35
C GLY A 214 -1.43 -3.51 8.33
N VAL A 215 -1.47 -4.81 8.04
CA VAL A 215 -0.81 -5.87 8.83
C VAL A 215 -0.17 -6.85 7.87
N VAL A 216 1.17 -6.90 7.87
CA VAL A 216 1.95 -7.73 6.95
C VAL A 216 3.04 -8.47 7.71
N VAL A 217 3.00 -9.81 7.69
CA VAL A 217 4.09 -10.66 8.20
C VAL A 217 5.14 -10.78 7.10
N LEU A 218 6.37 -10.39 7.40
CA LEU A 218 7.51 -10.41 6.47
C LEU A 218 8.74 -11.03 7.12
N ARG A 219 9.57 -11.66 6.31
CA ARG A 219 10.98 -11.91 6.60
C ARG A 219 11.78 -10.76 5.99
N PRO A 220 12.57 -10.02 6.78
CA PRO A 220 13.51 -9.03 6.25
C PRO A 220 14.42 -9.66 5.18
N SER A 221 14.61 -8.96 4.08
CA SER A 221 15.36 -9.45 2.91
C SER A 221 16.01 -8.26 2.20
N PRO A 222 17.32 -8.04 2.37
CA PRO A 222 18.06 -7.01 1.63
C PRO A 222 18.02 -7.22 0.12
N GLU A 223 17.90 -8.48 -0.33
CA GLU A 223 17.76 -8.83 -1.75
C GLU A 223 16.43 -8.35 -2.31
N ASP A 224 15.32 -8.66 -1.64
CA ASP A 224 13.99 -8.18 -2.02
C ASP A 224 13.98 -6.63 -1.95
N PHE A 225 14.56 -6.04 -0.90
CA PHE A 225 14.64 -4.58 -0.76
C PHE A 225 15.39 -3.91 -1.92
N ALA A 226 16.55 -4.45 -2.32
CA ALA A 226 17.35 -3.90 -3.41
C ALA A 226 16.61 -4.00 -4.75
N LEU A 227 15.92 -5.11 -5.00
CA LEU A 227 15.09 -5.27 -6.21
C LEU A 227 13.95 -4.26 -6.21
N ILE A 228 13.21 -4.15 -5.10
CA ILE A 228 12.12 -3.19 -4.97
C ILE A 228 12.60 -1.76 -5.22
N CYS A 229 13.72 -1.35 -4.63
CA CYS A 229 14.30 -0.01 -4.85
C CYS A 229 14.56 0.28 -6.32
N LYS A 230 15.01 -0.74 -7.09
CA LYS A 230 15.22 -0.62 -8.53
C LYS A 230 13.91 -0.43 -9.28
N GLU A 231 12.88 -1.20 -8.94
CA GLU A 231 11.58 -1.15 -9.62
C GLU A 231 10.82 0.16 -9.34
N ILE A 232 10.77 0.59 -8.08
CA ILE A 232 10.00 1.79 -7.69
C ILE A 232 10.73 3.10 -8.02
N GLY A 233 12.06 3.04 -8.15
CA GLY A 233 12.90 4.18 -8.49
C GLY A 233 12.92 4.50 -9.99
N ASP A 234 12.50 3.57 -10.83
CA ASP A 234 12.43 3.71 -12.28
C ASP A 234 10.97 3.83 -12.75
N GLU A 235 10.57 5.04 -13.15
CA GLU A 235 9.23 5.35 -13.66
C GLU A 235 8.87 4.58 -14.93
N TRP A 236 9.87 4.05 -15.65
CA TRP A 236 9.69 3.31 -16.90
C TRP A 236 9.89 1.80 -16.72
N HIS A 237 9.98 1.31 -15.48
CA HIS A 237 10.14 -0.12 -15.22
C HIS A 237 8.93 -0.91 -15.76
N PRO A 238 9.11 -2.10 -16.36
CA PRO A 238 7.98 -2.88 -16.90
C PRO A 238 6.94 -3.30 -15.85
N GLU A 239 7.36 -3.50 -14.59
CA GLU A 239 6.47 -3.81 -13.45
C GLU A 239 5.81 -2.56 -12.84
N HIS A 240 5.98 -1.41 -13.47
CA HIS A 240 5.43 -0.14 -13.02
C HIS A 240 3.95 -0.05 -13.35
N HIS A 241 3.13 0.05 -12.30
CA HIS A 241 1.70 0.31 -12.45
C HIS A 241 1.30 1.38 -11.44
N GLU A 242 0.87 2.52 -11.97
CA GLU A 242 0.29 3.59 -11.18
C GLU A 242 -0.95 3.09 -10.42
N SER A 243 -1.04 3.40 -9.13
CA SER A 243 -2.17 3.04 -8.29
C SER A 243 -2.53 4.15 -7.30
N ARG A 244 -3.79 4.13 -6.83
CA ARG A 244 -4.27 4.93 -5.69
C ARG A 244 -3.95 4.29 -4.33
N MET A 245 -3.45 3.05 -4.32
CA MET A 245 -3.06 2.25 -3.14
C MET A 245 -1.63 1.70 -3.36
N PRO A 246 -0.63 2.58 -3.46
CA PRO A 246 0.55 2.33 -4.26
C PRO A 246 1.46 1.22 -3.70
N GLU A 247 1.87 1.27 -2.43
CA GLU A 247 2.70 0.23 -1.81
C GLU A 247 1.99 -1.11 -1.72
N GLN A 248 0.70 -1.06 -1.41
CA GLN A 248 -0.09 -2.24 -1.18
C GLN A 248 -0.36 -3.01 -2.47
N ASP A 249 -0.69 -2.30 -3.55
CA ASP A 249 -0.85 -2.91 -4.86
C ASP A 249 0.49 -3.34 -5.44
N TYR A 250 1.55 -2.56 -5.24
CA TYR A 250 2.90 -2.94 -5.61
C TYR A 250 3.33 -4.26 -4.93
N LEU A 251 3.23 -4.35 -3.60
CA LEU A 251 3.55 -5.56 -2.85
C LEU A 251 2.69 -6.76 -3.24
N THR A 252 1.42 -6.53 -3.60
CA THR A 252 0.54 -7.58 -4.13
C THR A 252 1.18 -8.24 -5.34
N ARG A 253 1.68 -7.45 -6.30
CA ARG A 253 2.31 -7.95 -7.54
C ARG A 253 3.70 -8.50 -7.30
N PHE A 254 4.51 -7.80 -6.52
CA PHE A 254 5.91 -8.19 -6.25
C PHE A 254 6.01 -9.58 -5.59
N TYR A 255 5.05 -9.93 -4.74
CA TYR A 255 4.98 -11.23 -4.06
C TYR A 255 3.82 -12.11 -4.54
N ILE A 256 3.37 -11.93 -5.78
CA ILE A 256 2.15 -12.55 -6.34
C ILE A 256 2.00 -14.04 -6.04
N ASP A 257 3.08 -14.82 -6.15
CA ASP A 257 3.11 -16.27 -5.96
C ASP A 257 3.54 -16.68 -4.54
N ARG A 258 3.82 -15.73 -3.64
CA ARG A 258 4.37 -15.98 -2.30
C ARG A 258 3.36 -15.79 -1.18
N TRP A 259 2.28 -15.03 -1.39
CA TRP A 259 1.32 -14.66 -0.36
C TRP A 259 0.59 -15.82 0.33
N HIS A 260 0.36 -15.63 1.63
CA HIS A 260 -0.58 -16.43 2.44
C HIS A 260 -1.58 -15.51 3.13
N ALA A 261 -2.77 -16.02 3.39
CA ALA A 261 -3.87 -15.26 3.97
C ALA A 261 -3.72 -15.09 5.48
N LEU A 262 -3.92 -13.88 5.98
CA LEU A 262 -4.29 -13.66 7.37
C LEU A 262 -5.81 -13.65 7.49
N GLY A 263 -6.34 -14.30 8.52
CA GLY A 263 -7.76 -14.21 8.86
C GLY A 263 -8.20 -12.77 9.12
N VAL A 264 -9.45 -12.44 8.78
CA VAL A 264 -9.98 -11.06 8.87
C VAL A 264 -9.91 -10.48 10.29
N GLN A 265 -9.90 -11.32 11.33
CA GLN A 265 -9.76 -10.91 12.73
C GLN A 265 -8.42 -10.24 13.06
N TYR A 266 -7.39 -10.43 12.22
CA TYR A 266 -6.05 -9.87 12.41
C TYR A 266 -5.83 -8.56 11.63
N ASN A 267 -6.79 -8.10 10.84
CA ASN A 267 -6.73 -6.82 10.13
C ASN A 267 -8.15 -6.34 9.80
N TYR A 268 -8.97 -6.18 10.84
CA TYR A 268 -10.40 -5.98 10.69
C TYR A 268 -10.73 -4.50 10.37
N GLN A 269 -10.96 -4.22 9.09
CA GLN A 269 -11.33 -2.88 8.62
C GLN A 269 -12.81 -2.58 8.89
N VAL A 270 -13.09 -1.69 9.85
CA VAL A 270 -14.46 -1.41 10.34
C VAL A 270 -15.38 -0.91 9.22
N HIS A 271 -14.94 0.08 8.46
CA HIS A 271 -15.73 0.69 7.38
C HIS A 271 -16.13 -0.30 6.28
N GLN A 272 -15.42 -1.42 6.12
CA GLN A 272 -15.71 -2.41 5.09
C GLN A 272 -16.99 -3.21 5.36
N ILE A 273 -17.55 -3.16 6.57
CA ILE A 273 -18.87 -3.76 6.86
C ILE A 273 -19.95 -3.14 5.95
N ALA A 274 -19.82 -1.86 5.59
CA ALA A 274 -20.74 -1.16 4.70
C ALA A 274 -20.87 -1.80 3.31
N PHE A 275 -19.85 -2.54 2.85
CA PHE A 275 -19.85 -3.20 1.54
C PHE A 275 -20.36 -4.65 1.57
N THR A 276 -20.93 -5.08 2.70
CA THR A 276 -21.51 -6.42 2.87
C THR A 276 -22.99 -6.52 2.53
N ASP A 277 -23.61 -5.43 2.04
CA ASP A 277 -25.02 -5.38 1.62
C ASP A 277 -25.30 -6.07 0.27
N ARG A 278 -24.30 -6.77 -0.27
CA ARG A 278 -24.42 -7.55 -1.51
C ARG A 278 -24.88 -8.97 -1.18
N GLY A 279 -25.76 -9.52 -2.03
CA GLY A 279 -26.20 -10.91 -1.93
C GLY A 279 -25.00 -11.87 -1.98
N GLY A 280 -25.03 -12.90 -1.13
CA GLY A 280 -23.95 -13.88 -0.97
C GLY A 280 -22.94 -13.53 0.14
N LEU A 281 -23.07 -12.36 0.77
CA LEU A 281 -22.19 -11.92 1.88
C LEU A 281 -22.88 -11.97 3.25
N GLU A 282 -24.08 -12.53 3.33
CA GLU A 282 -24.90 -12.58 4.55
C GLU A 282 -24.15 -13.21 5.73
N TRP A 283 -23.30 -14.19 5.45
CA TRP A 283 -22.56 -14.98 6.43
C TRP A 283 -21.06 -14.76 6.40
N CYS A 284 -20.58 -13.75 5.66
CA CYS A 284 -19.15 -13.52 5.57
C CYS A 284 -18.54 -13.17 6.93
N ALA A 285 -17.27 -13.54 7.13
CA ALA A 285 -16.58 -13.35 8.40
C ALA A 285 -16.58 -11.87 8.83
N ARG A 286 -16.51 -10.94 7.88
CA ARG A 286 -16.58 -9.50 8.14
C ARG A 286 -17.90 -9.07 8.80
N LEU A 287 -19.02 -9.71 8.48
CA LEU A 287 -20.31 -9.36 9.08
C LEU A 287 -20.63 -10.23 10.29
N ALA A 288 -20.19 -11.49 10.29
CA ALA A 288 -20.57 -12.50 11.27
C ALA A 288 -19.66 -12.60 12.50
N LEU A 289 -18.38 -12.24 12.41
CA LEU A 289 -17.47 -12.32 13.56
C LEU A 289 -17.93 -11.40 14.67
N ASP A 290 -17.99 -11.90 15.89
CA ASP A 290 -18.27 -11.08 17.07
C ASP A 290 -17.12 -10.12 17.37
N TYR A 291 -17.43 -8.98 18.00
CA TYR A 291 -16.40 -7.99 18.36
C TYR A 291 -15.35 -8.59 19.30
N THR A 292 -15.74 -9.48 20.22
CA THR A 292 -14.80 -10.17 21.11
C THR A 292 -13.85 -11.10 20.38
N ALA A 293 -14.15 -11.54 19.15
CA ALA A 293 -13.27 -12.41 18.37
C ALA A 293 -12.14 -11.63 17.65
N LEU A 294 -12.24 -10.31 17.55
CA LEU A 294 -11.27 -9.48 16.84
C LEU A 294 -9.97 -9.30 17.62
N TYR A 295 -8.84 -9.54 16.97
CA TYR A 295 -7.50 -9.32 17.53
C TYR A 295 -6.98 -7.92 17.19
N ILE A 296 -7.16 -7.47 15.95
CA ILE A 296 -6.70 -6.15 15.48
C ILE A 296 -7.82 -5.47 14.73
N VAL A 297 -8.16 -4.25 15.15
CA VAL A 297 -9.09 -3.37 14.44
C VAL A 297 -8.28 -2.35 13.64
N HIS A 298 -8.69 -2.11 12.39
CA HIS A 298 -8.00 -1.20 11.48
C HIS A 298 -8.93 -0.04 11.08
N PHE A 299 -8.59 1.17 11.52
CA PHE A 299 -9.28 2.41 11.16
C PHE A 299 -8.75 2.99 9.85
N SER A 300 -8.79 2.18 8.78
CA SER A 300 -8.14 2.48 7.49
C SER A 300 -8.84 3.57 6.66
N ALA A 301 -10.07 3.94 7.04
CA ALA A 301 -10.87 4.99 6.41
C ALA A 301 -10.87 6.25 7.29
N CYS A 302 -11.03 7.41 6.65
CA CYS A 302 -11.26 8.66 7.36
C CYS A 302 -12.77 8.88 7.55
N PRO A 303 -13.20 9.53 8.64
CA PRO A 303 -12.40 9.98 9.79
C PRO A 303 -11.96 8.81 10.69
N LYS A 304 -11.02 9.07 11.61
CA LYS A 304 -10.40 8.12 12.53
C LYS A 304 -10.57 8.58 13.99
N PRO A 305 -10.47 7.67 14.99
CA PRO A 305 -10.59 8.04 16.41
C PRO A 305 -9.71 9.21 16.85
N ARG A 306 -8.45 9.26 16.36
CA ARG A 306 -7.51 10.36 16.64
C ARG A 306 -8.04 11.74 16.26
N ASP A 307 -8.95 11.84 15.29
CA ASP A 307 -9.44 13.12 14.78
C ASP A 307 -10.28 13.85 15.84
N LEU A 308 -10.89 13.15 16.81
CA LEU A 308 -11.53 13.80 17.96
C LEU A 308 -10.54 14.66 18.76
N LEU A 309 -9.28 14.22 18.81
CA LEU A 309 -8.22 14.84 19.60
C LEU A 309 -7.50 15.93 18.80
N THR A 310 -7.34 15.74 17.49
CA THR A 310 -6.48 16.59 16.66
C THR A 310 -7.21 17.47 15.65
N ASP A 311 -8.47 17.19 15.33
CA ASP A 311 -9.24 17.99 14.37
C ASP A 311 -9.98 19.14 15.09
N PRO A 312 -9.72 20.41 14.73
CA PRO A 312 -10.49 21.54 15.25
C PRO A 312 -12.00 21.41 15.03
N ALA A 313 -12.45 20.78 13.94
CA ALA A 313 -13.87 20.57 13.65
C ALA A 313 -14.55 19.64 14.67
N CYS A 314 -13.78 18.80 15.36
CA CYS A 314 -14.27 17.94 16.43
C CYS A 314 -14.20 18.60 17.81
N ALA A 315 -13.78 19.88 17.86
CA ALA A 315 -14.19 20.93 18.81
C ALA A 315 -15.20 20.56 19.91
N GLY A 316 -14.79 20.17 21.12
CA GLY A 316 -15.70 20.02 22.27
C GLY A 316 -16.72 18.86 22.18
N MET A 317 -16.62 17.98 21.19
CA MET A 317 -17.49 16.80 21.12
C MET A 317 -17.18 15.81 22.23
N SER A 318 -18.21 15.16 22.78
CA SER A 318 -18.01 13.96 23.59
C SER A 318 -17.57 12.79 22.70
N ARG A 319 -16.91 11.80 23.28
CA ARG A 319 -16.50 10.57 22.56
C ARG A 319 -17.68 9.86 21.91
N GLY A 320 -18.80 9.78 22.62
CA GLY A 320 -20.02 9.16 22.10
C GLY A 320 -20.61 9.96 20.93
N ALA A 321 -20.69 11.29 21.06
CA ALA A 321 -21.17 12.15 19.98
C ALA A 321 -20.27 12.06 18.74
N PHE A 322 -18.95 11.96 18.92
CA PHE A 322 -18.00 11.77 17.84
C PHE A 322 -18.12 10.39 17.19
N ALA A 323 -18.15 9.31 17.98
CA ALA A 323 -18.27 7.95 17.45
C ALA A 323 -19.53 7.79 16.59
N GLU A 324 -20.67 8.30 17.06
CA GLU A 324 -21.94 8.16 16.35
C GLU A 324 -22.12 9.20 15.23
N GLY A 325 -21.88 10.47 15.54
CA GLY A 325 -22.14 11.59 14.64
C GLY A 325 -21.09 11.79 13.55
N VAL A 326 -19.87 11.27 13.75
CA VAL A 326 -18.73 11.45 12.84
C VAL A 326 -18.27 10.12 12.26
N LEU A 327 -17.81 9.16 13.08
CA LEU A 327 -17.27 7.89 12.58
C LEU A 327 -18.36 7.03 11.92
N CYS A 328 -19.41 6.66 12.68
CA CYS A 328 -20.51 5.82 12.17
C CYS A 328 -21.16 6.45 10.94
N ARG A 329 -21.49 7.75 11.02
CA ARG A 329 -22.09 8.49 9.90
C ARG A 329 -21.23 8.41 8.64
N ALA A 330 -19.92 8.64 8.74
CA ALA A 330 -19.03 8.57 7.60
C ALA A 330 -18.92 7.15 7.02
N TYR A 331 -18.76 6.14 7.88
CA TYR A 331 -18.62 4.76 7.42
C TYR A 331 -19.90 4.21 6.78
N LEU A 332 -21.08 4.64 7.26
CA LEU A 332 -22.37 4.28 6.67
C LEU A 332 -22.57 4.85 5.25
N GLN A 333 -21.88 5.94 4.88
CA GLN A 333 -21.96 6.47 3.50
C GLN A 333 -21.53 5.43 2.46
N GLY A 334 -20.66 4.48 2.82
CA GLY A 334 -20.26 3.38 1.95
C GLY A 334 -21.44 2.52 1.49
N MET A 335 -22.47 2.34 2.33
CA MET A 335 -23.67 1.57 1.98
C MET A 335 -24.49 2.24 0.86
N ALA A 336 -24.49 3.58 0.81
CA ALA A 336 -25.23 4.32 -0.21
C ALA A 336 -24.55 4.29 -1.59
N GLN A 337 -23.23 4.09 -1.61
CA GLN A 337 -22.39 4.18 -2.81
C GLN A 337 -22.35 2.86 -3.61
N ASP A 338 -22.76 1.73 -3.01
CA ASP A 338 -22.50 0.39 -3.53
C ASP A 338 -23.78 -0.41 -3.87
N ARG A 339 -24.77 0.24 -4.50
CA ARG A 339 -26.08 -0.39 -4.82
C ARG A 339 -26.10 -1.26 -6.09
N ARG A 340 -24.95 -1.68 -6.63
CA ARG A 340 -24.90 -2.40 -7.93
C ARG A 340 -25.15 -3.91 -7.84
N GLY A 341 -25.89 -4.40 -6.83
CA GLY A 341 -26.14 -5.82 -6.61
C GLY A 341 -27.51 -6.13 -6.02
N ARG A 342 -27.90 -7.42 -6.01
CA ARG A 342 -29.06 -7.90 -5.25
C ARG A 342 -28.78 -7.65 -3.77
N ALA A 343 -29.74 -7.08 -3.05
CA ALA A 343 -29.60 -6.77 -1.62
C ALA A 343 -29.35 -8.04 -0.78
N SER A 344 -28.57 -7.89 0.28
CA SER A 344 -28.29 -8.94 1.27
C SER A 344 -29.57 -9.45 1.94
N ALA A 345 -29.70 -10.76 2.14
CA ALA A 345 -30.86 -11.33 2.85
C ALA A 345 -30.89 -10.98 4.35
N ARG A 346 -29.77 -10.53 4.94
CA ARG A 346 -29.73 -9.98 6.31
C ARG A 346 -30.43 -8.61 6.42
N GLY A 347 -30.57 -7.90 5.30
CA GLY A 347 -31.17 -6.57 5.21
C GLY A 347 -30.25 -5.45 5.68
N ALA A 348 -30.37 -4.28 5.04
CA ALA A 348 -29.55 -3.10 5.30
C ALA A 348 -29.56 -2.67 6.79
N ALA A 349 -30.70 -2.80 7.48
CA ALA A 349 -30.83 -2.43 8.89
C ALA A 349 -29.92 -3.25 9.82
N ALA A 350 -29.74 -4.56 9.55
CA ALA A 350 -28.87 -5.42 10.36
C ALA A 350 -27.39 -5.08 10.13
N ILE A 351 -27.02 -4.76 8.89
CA ILE A 351 -25.66 -4.33 8.52
C ILE A 351 -25.34 -2.99 9.18
N GLU A 352 -26.28 -2.03 9.11
CA GLU A 352 -26.15 -0.74 9.78
C GLU A 352 -25.98 -0.91 11.30
N ALA A 353 -26.85 -1.70 11.94
CA ALA A 353 -26.76 -1.96 13.38
C ALA A 353 -25.41 -2.58 13.75
N ARG A 354 -24.90 -3.52 12.93
CA ARG A 354 -23.59 -4.14 13.16
C ARG A 354 -22.45 -3.13 13.00
N LEU A 355 -22.47 -2.32 11.94
CA LEU A 355 -21.44 -1.31 11.69
C LEU A 355 -21.41 -0.28 12.81
N ARG A 356 -22.56 0.22 13.27
CA ARG A 356 -22.65 1.14 14.41
C ARG A 356 -22.08 0.51 15.68
N ALA A 357 -22.51 -0.71 16.01
CA ALA A 357 -22.06 -1.41 17.22
C ALA A 357 -20.53 -1.64 17.25
N VAL A 358 -19.94 -2.07 16.14
CA VAL A 358 -18.49 -2.32 16.04
C VAL A 358 -17.70 -1.01 16.03
N THR A 359 -18.19 0.01 15.32
CA THR A 359 -17.56 1.34 15.28
C THR A 359 -17.54 1.96 16.69
N TRP A 360 -18.67 1.93 17.40
CA TRP A 360 -18.74 2.39 18.78
C TRP A 360 -17.78 1.63 19.69
N SER A 361 -17.85 0.30 19.70
CA SER A 361 -17.06 -0.54 20.62
C SER A 361 -15.56 -0.34 20.40
N SER A 362 -15.13 -0.32 19.14
CA SER A 362 -13.72 -0.08 18.80
C SER A 362 -13.25 1.34 19.06
N ALA A 363 -14.07 2.36 18.82
CA ALA A 363 -13.72 3.73 19.14
C ALA A 363 -13.58 3.94 20.66
N MET A 364 -14.52 3.40 21.46
CA MET A 364 -14.45 3.53 22.92
C MET A 364 -13.24 2.79 23.50
N GLU A 365 -12.91 1.61 22.97
CA GLU A 365 -11.70 0.88 23.36
C GLU A 365 -10.43 1.62 22.98
N TRP A 366 -10.38 2.19 21.77
CA TRP A 366 -9.27 3.04 21.33
C TRP A 366 -9.07 4.24 22.28
N PHE A 367 -10.17 4.93 22.64
CA PHE A 367 -10.10 6.06 23.56
C PHE A 367 -9.69 5.67 24.98
N LYS A 368 -10.05 4.48 25.43
CA LYS A 368 -9.58 3.96 26.71
C LYS A 368 -8.06 3.76 26.69
N VAL A 369 -7.51 3.15 25.64
CA VAL A 369 -6.04 3.01 25.50
C VAL A 369 -5.37 4.37 25.44
N TRP A 370 -5.97 5.34 24.74
CA TRP A 370 -5.48 6.72 24.74
C TRP A 370 -5.45 7.33 26.14
N ASP A 371 -6.48 7.13 26.97
CA ASP A 371 -6.47 7.63 28.35
C ASP A 371 -5.37 7.00 29.19
N ASP A 372 -5.13 5.70 29.02
CA ASP A 372 -4.06 4.98 29.69
C ASP A 372 -2.67 5.52 29.29
N VAL A 373 -2.52 6.02 28.05
CA VAL A 373 -1.32 6.76 27.58
C VAL A 373 -1.27 8.15 28.21
N ALA A 374 -2.33 8.95 28.08
CA ALA A 374 -2.37 10.34 28.51
C ALA A 374 -2.19 10.48 30.03
N ALA A 375 -2.75 9.55 30.81
CA ALA A 375 -2.60 9.52 32.27
C ALA A 375 -1.14 9.30 32.71
N ARG A 376 -0.38 8.48 31.96
CA ARG A 376 1.04 8.24 32.24
C ARG A 376 1.94 9.33 31.68
N MET A 377 1.50 10.01 30.63
CA MET A 377 2.28 10.99 29.89
C MET A 377 1.42 12.21 29.50
N PRO A 378 1.23 13.16 30.41
CA PRO A 378 0.43 14.37 30.15
C PRO A 378 0.90 15.18 28.94
N GLU A 379 2.17 15.06 28.57
CA GLU A 379 2.79 15.74 27.44
C GLU A 379 2.24 15.30 26.09
N VAL A 380 1.73 14.06 25.98
CA VAL A 380 1.06 13.57 24.76
C VAL A 380 -0.23 14.33 24.53
N GLU A 381 -0.92 14.69 25.61
CA GLU A 381 -2.15 15.48 25.54
C GLU A 381 -1.85 16.90 25.06
N ALA A 382 -0.72 17.48 25.49
CA ALA A 382 -0.26 18.77 24.98
C ALA A 382 0.04 18.71 23.47
N LEU A 383 0.68 17.65 22.98
CA LEU A 383 0.92 17.44 21.55
C LEU A 383 -0.39 17.33 20.75
N ALA A 384 -1.38 16.60 21.27
CA ALA A 384 -2.70 16.49 20.65
C ALA A 384 -3.44 17.84 20.63
N LYS A 385 -3.33 18.63 21.70
CA LYS A 385 -3.90 19.99 21.77
C LYS A 385 -3.22 20.95 20.78
N GLN A 386 -1.90 20.90 20.67
CA GLN A 386 -1.14 21.69 19.68
C GLN A 386 -1.57 21.35 18.25
N ALA A 387 -1.74 20.06 17.95
CA ALA A 387 -2.28 19.58 16.68
C ALA A 387 -3.61 20.26 16.33
N ARG A 388 -4.52 20.29 17.31
CA ARG A 388 -5.87 20.82 17.19
C ARG A 388 -5.91 22.33 17.05
N ALA A 389 -4.94 23.05 17.61
CA ALA A 389 -4.84 24.49 17.50
C ALA A 389 -4.43 24.95 16.08
N GLY A 390 -3.99 24.03 15.22
CA GLY A 390 -3.45 24.36 13.90
C GLY A 390 -1.97 24.77 13.93
N ASP A 391 -1.31 24.66 15.09
CA ASP A 391 0.12 24.91 15.28
C ASP A 391 0.96 23.71 14.79
N ALA A 392 0.69 23.25 13.56
CA ALA A 392 1.64 22.38 12.89
C ALA A 392 2.99 23.11 12.81
N ALA A 393 4.07 22.40 13.15
CA ALA A 393 5.45 22.91 13.07
C ALA A 393 5.63 23.74 11.78
N PRO A 394 6.30 24.91 11.85
CA PRO A 394 6.34 25.84 10.72
C PRO A 394 6.79 25.08 9.49
N GLU A 395 5.89 24.94 8.51
CA GLU A 395 6.24 24.40 7.22
C GLU A 395 7.50 25.11 6.78
N LEU A 396 8.59 24.36 6.66
CA LEU A 396 9.76 24.78 5.91
C LEU A 396 9.25 25.09 4.52
N ARG A 397 8.94 26.37 4.30
CA ARG A 397 8.72 26.99 3.00
C ARG A 397 10.00 26.77 2.22
N LEU A 398 10.12 25.59 1.62
CA LEU A 398 11.15 25.30 0.64
C LEU A 398 10.86 26.20 -0.56
N GLN A 399 11.52 27.34 -0.52
CA GLN A 399 11.83 28.30 -1.58
C GLN A 399 11.06 28.07 -2.88
N ARG A 400 9.84 28.63 -2.95
CA ARG A 400 9.40 29.28 -4.19
C ARG A 400 10.36 30.43 -4.45
N ARG A 401 11.49 30.15 -5.12
CA ARG A 401 12.29 31.20 -5.75
C ARG A 401 11.36 31.92 -6.73
N ARG A 402 10.94 33.11 -6.32
CA ARG A 402 10.28 34.11 -7.15
C ARG A 402 11.15 34.32 -8.39
N ARG A 403 10.71 33.87 -9.56
CA ARG A 403 11.11 34.53 -10.80
C ARG A 403 10.37 35.86 -10.83
N GLY A 404 11.10 36.93 -10.58
CA GLY A 404 10.62 38.30 -10.70
C GLY A 404 10.23 38.65 -12.14
N PRO A 405 9.45 39.71 -12.33
CA PRO A 405 8.95 40.12 -13.63
C PRO A 405 10.06 40.85 -14.41
N SER A 406 10.52 40.29 -15.52
CA SER A 406 11.32 41.04 -16.49
C SER A 406 10.41 41.67 -17.54
N GLY A 407 10.60 42.98 -17.72
CA GLY A 407 9.74 43.90 -18.45
C GLY A 407 9.61 43.66 -19.96
N ARG A 408 8.61 44.36 -20.48
CA ARG A 408 8.20 44.53 -21.89
C ARG A 408 9.35 44.92 -22.82
N ALA A 409 9.30 44.47 -24.07
CA ALA A 409 9.59 45.34 -25.23
C ALA A 409 8.92 44.82 -26.51
N LEU A 410 8.43 45.79 -27.28
CA LEU A 410 7.69 45.73 -28.54
C LEU A 410 8.44 45.10 -29.72
N GLY A 411 7.68 44.53 -30.66
CA GLY A 411 8.13 44.24 -32.02
C GLY A 411 6.98 43.88 -32.97
N ARG A 412 6.32 44.89 -33.55
CA ARG A 412 5.42 44.75 -34.71
C ARG A 412 6.24 44.44 -35.98
N ARG A 413 5.76 43.52 -36.83
CA ARG A 413 5.80 43.54 -38.32
C ARG A 413 5.08 42.26 -38.81
N GLN A 414 3.86 42.37 -39.35
CA GLN A 414 3.45 42.68 -40.73
C GLN A 414 3.09 41.40 -41.52
N ARG A 415 1.96 41.50 -42.21
CA ARG A 415 1.24 40.46 -42.97
C ARG A 415 1.99 40.10 -44.26
N GLY A 416 1.84 38.85 -44.69
CA GLY A 416 2.05 38.43 -46.07
C GLY A 416 1.17 37.23 -46.42
N ARG A 417 0.14 37.46 -47.25
CA ARG A 417 -0.64 36.42 -47.94
C ARG A 417 0.22 35.81 -49.06
N ALA A 418 0.09 34.52 -49.32
CA ALA A 418 0.18 33.96 -50.68
C ALA A 418 -0.65 32.67 -50.77
N GLU A 419 -1.46 32.60 -51.81
CA GLU A 419 -2.43 31.55 -52.14
C GLU A 419 -1.79 30.39 -52.92
N GLY A 420 -2.42 29.21 -52.82
CA GLY A 420 -2.72 28.36 -53.97
C GLY A 420 -1.68 27.31 -54.39
N ARG A 421 -2.06 26.02 -54.33
CA ARG A 421 -2.60 25.26 -55.48
C ARG A 421 -2.81 23.78 -55.13
N ARG A 422 -3.86 23.23 -55.75
CA ARG A 422 -4.28 21.83 -55.74
C ARG A 422 -3.34 20.96 -56.58
N GLY A 423 -3.21 19.68 -56.20
CA GLY A 423 -2.68 18.62 -57.06
C GLY A 423 -3.17 17.25 -56.59
N ARG A 424 -3.99 16.58 -57.41
CA ARG A 424 -4.46 15.19 -57.27
C ARG A 424 -3.44 14.22 -57.88
N GLY A 425 -3.42 12.98 -57.40
CA GLY A 425 -2.83 11.79 -58.04
C GLY A 425 -2.71 10.67 -57.00
N ALA A 426 -3.67 9.75 -56.89
CA ALA A 426 -3.85 8.53 -57.69
C ALA A 426 -2.66 7.54 -57.54
N ALA A 427 -2.99 6.40 -56.92
CA ALA A 427 -2.22 5.15 -56.73
C ALA A 427 -1.93 4.45 -58.10
N PRO A 428 -1.49 3.17 -58.22
CA PRO A 428 -1.21 2.12 -57.21
C PRO A 428 0.00 1.19 -57.52
N GLY A 429 0.20 0.15 -56.70
CA GLY A 429 0.43 -1.19 -57.25
C GLY A 429 1.72 -1.92 -56.89
N ASN A 430 1.52 -3.20 -56.51
CA ASN A 430 2.43 -4.35 -56.62
C ASN A 430 3.59 -4.44 -55.59
N GLU A 431 3.99 -5.60 -55.07
CA GLU A 431 3.64 -6.99 -55.36
C GLU A 431 4.11 -7.86 -54.20
N LEU A 432 3.41 -8.99 -53.99
CA LEU A 432 3.83 -10.07 -53.11
C LEU A 432 5.02 -10.84 -53.71
N HIS A 433 6.04 -11.13 -52.89
CA HIS A 433 6.84 -12.33 -53.06
C HIS A 433 7.09 -13.03 -51.72
N SER A 434 6.72 -14.31 -51.74
CA SER A 434 6.79 -15.29 -50.66
C SER A 434 8.06 -16.14 -50.79
N ARG A 435 8.57 -16.58 -49.64
CA ARG A 435 9.49 -17.72 -49.32
C ARG A 435 10.21 -17.29 -48.04
N GLY A 436 10.03 -17.84 -46.85
CA GLY A 436 9.69 -19.20 -46.44
C GLY A 436 10.86 -19.71 -45.59
N ILE A 437 10.66 -19.92 -44.29
CA ILE A 437 11.39 -20.86 -43.41
C ILE A 437 10.57 -21.03 -42.12
N SER A 438 10.47 -22.29 -41.70
CA SER A 438 9.70 -22.82 -40.58
C SER A 438 10.30 -22.54 -39.21
N ARG A 439 9.45 -22.32 -38.20
CA ARG A 439 9.21 -23.24 -37.06
C ARG A 439 8.50 -22.51 -35.90
N GLY A 440 7.33 -23.04 -35.54
CA GLY A 440 6.87 -23.25 -34.17
C GLY A 440 6.68 -22.04 -33.26
N SER A 441 5.50 -21.40 -33.33
CA SER A 441 4.72 -20.91 -32.18
C SER A 441 3.35 -20.45 -32.69
N ALA A 442 2.28 -21.13 -32.29
CA ALA A 442 0.92 -20.78 -32.69
C ALA A 442 0.44 -19.55 -31.89
N LEU A 443 0.26 -18.48 -32.65
CA LEU A 443 -0.50 -17.26 -32.37
C LEU A 443 -1.98 -17.55 -32.00
N ARG A 444 -2.61 -16.63 -31.27
CA ARG A 444 -3.49 -15.64 -31.91
C ARG A 444 -3.83 -14.44 -31.02
N VAL A 445 -3.15 -13.34 -31.32
CA VAL A 445 -3.68 -11.98 -31.27
C VAL A 445 -4.60 -11.80 -32.47
N LEU A 446 -5.78 -11.19 -32.28
CA LEU A 446 -6.53 -10.51 -33.33
C LEU A 446 -6.43 -9.00 -33.07
N THR A 447 -5.75 -8.30 -33.98
CA THR A 447 -5.85 -6.85 -34.15
C THR A 447 -6.91 -6.54 -35.20
N GLY A 448 -7.64 -5.45 -34.99
CA GLY A 448 -8.49 -4.80 -35.98
C GLY A 448 -8.84 -3.39 -35.51
N PHE A 449 -8.18 -2.39 -36.11
CA PHE A 449 -8.65 -1.05 -36.52
C PHE A 449 -9.85 -0.43 -35.75
N GLN A 450 -9.90 0.85 -35.35
CA GLN A 450 -9.42 2.09 -35.97
C GLN A 450 -9.67 3.24 -34.96
N ALA A 451 -8.75 4.20 -34.85
CA ALA A 451 -8.96 5.41 -34.06
C ALA A 451 -9.64 6.52 -34.89
N PRO A 452 -10.52 7.35 -34.29
CA PRO A 452 -10.70 8.73 -34.72
C PRO A 452 -10.09 9.70 -33.69
N ALA A 453 -9.57 10.80 -34.23
CA ALA A 453 -8.94 11.89 -33.50
C ALA A 453 -9.94 12.94 -32.98
N ALA A 454 -9.48 13.67 -31.96
CA ALA A 454 -9.86 15.01 -31.48
C ALA A 454 -11.14 15.15 -30.62
N ALA A 455 -10.97 15.60 -29.37
CA ALA A 455 -11.04 17.03 -29.02
C ALA A 455 -10.82 17.23 -27.51
N ALA A 456 -9.84 18.07 -27.16
CA ALA A 456 -9.63 18.55 -25.81
C ALA A 456 -10.68 19.63 -25.50
N ALA A 457 -11.41 19.46 -24.40
CA ALA A 457 -12.16 20.52 -23.74
C ALA A 457 -11.86 20.45 -22.24
N ALA A 458 -11.17 21.48 -21.75
CA ALA A 458 -10.90 21.69 -20.35
C ALA A 458 -12.18 22.13 -19.63
N ALA A 459 -12.52 21.47 -18.53
CA ALA A 459 -13.40 22.00 -17.49
C ALA A 459 -12.92 21.45 -16.14
N GLY A 460 -12.57 22.35 -15.23
CA GLY A 460 -12.11 22.02 -13.89
C GLY A 460 -13.21 21.35 -13.06
N GLY A 461 -12.83 20.28 -12.37
CA GLY A 461 -13.64 19.59 -11.38
C GLY A 461 -12.76 18.63 -10.58
N THR A 462 -12.74 18.80 -9.27
CA THR A 462 -12.00 17.98 -8.30
C THR A 462 -12.47 16.53 -8.37
N ALA A 463 -11.59 15.60 -8.76
CA ALA A 463 -11.91 14.18 -8.87
C ALA A 463 -11.96 13.50 -7.49
N THR A 464 -13.14 12.97 -7.15
CA THR A 464 -13.38 12.06 -6.02
C THR A 464 -13.41 10.59 -6.46
N TRP A 465 -13.34 9.71 -5.47
CA TRP A 465 -13.16 8.26 -5.52
C TRP A 465 -14.34 7.51 -6.19
N SER A 466 -14.16 6.85 -7.35
CA SER A 466 -15.24 6.02 -7.94
C SER A 466 -14.86 4.81 -8.83
N ASP A 467 -13.63 4.62 -9.32
CA ASP A 467 -13.47 3.75 -10.52
C ASP A 467 -12.69 2.43 -10.33
N ALA A 468 -12.43 1.96 -9.11
CA ALA A 468 -11.62 0.75 -8.90
C ALA A 468 -12.37 -0.50 -8.39
N VAL A 469 -13.67 -0.42 -8.07
CA VAL A 469 -14.43 -1.58 -7.55
C VAL A 469 -15.80 -1.63 -8.23
N GLY A 470 -15.87 -2.24 -9.42
CA GLY A 470 -17.16 -2.34 -10.10
C GLY A 470 -17.15 -2.93 -11.50
N ALA A 471 -16.45 -4.04 -11.74
CA ALA A 471 -16.66 -4.85 -12.95
C ALA A 471 -16.03 -6.25 -12.84
N ALA A 472 -16.74 -7.21 -12.23
CA ALA A 472 -16.64 -8.64 -12.54
C ALA A 472 -17.70 -9.42 -11.73
N GLY A 473 -18.58 -10.17 -12.40
CA GLY A 473 -19.52 -11.06 -11.72
C GLY A 473 -20.82 -11.38 -12.46
N ALA A 474 -20.77 -11.64 -13.78
CA ALA A 474 -21.86 -12.31 -14.47
C ALA A 474 -21.27 -13.37 -15.41
N ALA A 475 -21.01 -14.55 -14.86
CA ALA A 475 -20.78 -15.77 -15.65
C ALA A 475 -21.70 -16.87 -15.10
N ARG A 476 -22.48 -17.45 -16.02
CA ARG A 476 -23.58 -18.39 -15.80
C ARG A 476 -23.09 -19.71 -15.19
N ALA A 477 -23.82 -20.23 -14.21
CA ALA A 477 -23.86 -21.65 -13.89
C ALA A 477 -25.33 -22.11 -13.90
N GLY A 478 -25.76 -22.69 -15.02
CA GLY A 478 -27.04 -23.38 -15.15
C GLY A 478 -26.78 -24.85 -15.39
N GLY A 479 -26.81 -25.66 -14.33
CA GLY A 479 -26.96 -27.11 -14.40
C GLY A 479 -28.40 -27.49 -14.01
N PRO A 480 -28.99 -28.56 -14.58
CA PRO A 480 -30.38 -28.90 -14.33
C PRO A 480 -30.57 -29.48 -12.91
N PRO A 481 -31.75 -29.31 -12.28
CA PRO A 481 -32.00 -29.86 -10.96
C PRO A 481 -32.21 -31.39 -11.01
N ALA A 482 -31.68 -32.08 -9.99
CA ALA A 482 -31.94 -33.49 -9.72
C ALA A 482 -33.40 -33.73 -9.26
N PRO A 483 -34.00 -34.91 -9.54
CA PRO A 483 -35.38 -35.20 -9.17
C PRO A 483 -35.52 -35.53 -7.66
N PRO A 484 -36.71 -35.30 -7.06
CA PRO A 484 -36.92 -35.52 -5.64
C PRO A 484 -36.98 -37.01 -5.30
N GLY A 485 -36.28 -37.38 -4.22
CA GLY A 485 -36.25 -38.72 -3.66
C GLY A 485 -37.61 -39.14 -3.08
N ARG A 486 -37.95 -40.41 -3.29
CA ARG A 486 -39.10 -41.09 -2.69
C ARG A 486 -38.86 -41.27 -1.19
N GLY A 487 -39.75 -40.70 -0.38
CA GLY A 487 -39.88 -41.02 1.04
C GLY A 487 -40.58 -42.37 1.20
N ALA A 488 -40.06 -43.18 2.11
CA ALA A 488 -40.69 -44.39 2.60
C ALA A 488 -41.81 -44.03 3.60
N ALA A 489 -43.02 -44.52 3.30
CA ALA A 489 -44.04 -45.02 4.23
C ALA A 489 -45.21 -45.56 3.38
#